data_AF-A0A6L5FE61-F1
#
_entry.id   AF-A0A6L5FE61-F1
#
_cell.length_a   1.000
_cell.length_b   1.000
_cell.length_c   1.000
_cell.angle_alpha   90.00
_cell.angle_beta   90.00
_cell.angle_gamma   90.00
#
_symmetry.space_group_name_H-M   'P 1'
#
loop_
_entity.id
_entity.type
_entity.pdbx_description
1 polymer ?
#
loop_
_entity_poly.entity_id
_entity_poly.type
_entity_poly.pdbx_seq_one_letter_code
_entity_poly.pdbx_strand_id
1 'polypeptide(L)' 'MVKTLEQAIAEVERLPAEDQEQIGRTLLSHVEKLRALRAEIDKGIRSLDAGQGRESSIDDFIRHKNR' A
#
# COMPACT_ATOMS: atom_id res chain seq x y z
N MET A 1 12.83 7.28 -14.40
CA MET A 1 12.20 6.22 -13.58
C MET A 1 13.30 5.56 -12.74
N VAL A 2 13.01 4.66 -11.79
CA VAL A 2 14.08 3.79 -11.25
C VAL A 2 14.43 2.73 -12.30
N LYS A 3 15.72 2.39 -12.46
CA LYS A 3 16.20 1.55 -13.58
C LYS A 3 15.41 0.26 -13.78
N THR A 4 15.06 -0.42 -12.68
CA THR A 4 14.32 -1.69 -12.74
C THR A 4 12.88 -1.53 -13.25
N LEU A 5 12.19 -0.43 -12.90
CA LEU A 5 10.82 -0.18 -13.38
C LEU A 5 10.82 0.21 -14.86
N GLU A 6 11.82 0.98 -15.28
CA GLU A 6 12.06 1.33 -16.68
C GLU A 6 12.24 0.06 -17.53
N GLN A 7 13.09 -0.86 -17.08
CA GLN A 7 13.31 -2.14 -17.74
C GLN A 7 12.05 -3.01 -17.78
N ALA A 8 11.30 -3.09 -16.67
CA ALA A 8 10.07 -3.87 -16.62
C ALA A 8 9.03 -3.36 -17.62
N ILE A 9 8.83 -2.04 -17.72
CA ILE A 9 7.90 -1.46 -18.70
C ILE A 9 8.35 -1.76 -20.13
N ALA A 10 9.65 -1.63 -20.43
CA ALA A 10 10.17 -1.93 -21.77
C ALA A 10 9.97 -3.41 -22.18
N GLU A 11 10.03 -4.36 -21.24
CA GLU A 11 9.71 -5.75 -21.53
C GLU A 11 8.21 -5.97 -21.73
N VAL A 12 7.36 -5.29 -20.94
CA VAL A 12 5.89 -5.35 -21.10
C VAL A 12 5.45 -4.81 -22.46
N GLU A 13 6.03 -3.72 -22.94
CA GLU A 13 5.72 -3.11 -24.24
C GLU A 13 5.92 -4.06 -25.44
N ARG A 14 6.73 -5.12 -25.28
CA ARG A 14 6.99 -6.13 -26.32
C ARG A 14 5.96 -7.26 -26.34
N LEU A 15 5.06 -7.33 -25.36
CA LEU A 15 4.05 -8.37 -25.23
C LEU A 15 2.79 -8.06 -26.07
N PRO A 16 1.92 -9.06 -26.34
CA PRO A 16 0.59 -8.81 -26.88
C PRO A 16 -0.23 -7.84 -26.03
N ALA A 17 -1.14 -7.09 -26.66
CA ALA A 17 -1.92 -6.05 -25.99
C ALA A 17 -2.76 -6.56 -24.81
N GLU A 18 -3.24 -7.80 -24.88
CA GLU A 18 -4.00 -8.43 -23.79
C GLU A 18 -3.12 -8.61 -22.52
N ASP A 19 -1.89 -9.08 -22.70
CA ASP A 19 -0.94 -9.24 -21.61
C ASP A 19 -0.51 -7.89 -21.04
N GLN A 20 -0.29 -6.89 -21.91
CA GLN A 20 0.00 -5.51 -21.49
C GLN A 20 -1.10 -4.93 -20.60
N GLU A 21 -2.36 -5.08 -21.01
CA GLU A 21 -3.51 -4.59 -20.25
C GLU A 21 -3.64 -5.31 -18.90
N GLN A 22 -3.48 -6.64 -18.89
CA GLN A 22 -3.58 -7.42 -17.65
C GLN A 22 -2.48 -7.06 -16.65
N ILE A 23 -1.24 -6.88 -17.12
CA ILE A 23 -0.12 -6.44 -16.29
C ILE A 23 -0.33 -5.00 -15.83
N GLY A 24 -0.76 -4.11 -16.72
CA GLY A 24 -1.06 -2.70 -16.43
C GLY A 24 -2.10 -2.55 -15.32
N ARG A 25 -3.21 -3.29 -15.40
CA ARG A 25 -4.24 -3.33 -14.34
C ARG A 25 -3.69 -3.78 -13.00
N THR A 26 -2.85 -4.80 -13.00
CA THR A 26 -2.24 -5.33 -11.78
C THR A 26 -1.31 -4.30 -11.13
N LEU A 27 -0.47 -3.64 -11.94
CA LEU A 27 0.42 -2.57 -11.48
C LEU A 27 -0.37 -1.37 -10.94
N LEU A 28 -1.40 -0.93 -11.65
CA LEU A 28 -2.27 0.16 -11.19
C LEU A 28 -2.93 -0.17 -9.86
N SER A 29 -3.52 -1.37 -9.71
CA SER A 29 -4.12 -1.79 -8.45
C SER A 29 -3.11 -1.81 -7.31
N HIS A 30 -1.86 -2.24 -7.55
CA HIS A 30 -0.82 -2.21 -6.54
C HIS A 30 -0.48 -0.78 -6.10
N VAL A 31 -0.33 0.15 -7.06
CA VAL A 31 -0.07 1.56 -6.78
C VAL A 31 -1.21 2.21 -5.99
N GLU A 32 -2.47 1.90 -6.31
CA GLU A 32 -3.64 2.37 -5.57
C GLU A 32 -3.62 1.90 -4.12
N LYS A 33 -3.32 0.63 -3.86
CA LYS A 33 -3.18 0.08 -2.50
C LYS A 33 -2.08 0.78 -1.72
N LEU A 34 -0.92 1.04 -2.35
CA LEU A 34 0.18 1.79 -1.71
C LEU A 34 -0.22 3.22 -1.37
N ARG A 35 -0.94 3.91 -2.27
CA ARG A 35 -1.45 5.27 -2.02
C ARG A 35 -2.44 5.28 -0.85
N ALA A 36 -3.38 4.34 -0.83
CA ALA A 36 -4.34 4.20 0.26
C ALA A 36 -3.65 3.93 1.61
N LEU A 37 -2.69 3.00 1.64
CA LEU A 37 -1.90 2.71 2.84
C LEU A 37 -1.16 3.95 3.34
N ARG A 38 -0.52 4.71 2.43
CA ARG A 38 0.19 5.93 2.81
C ARG A 38 -0.76 6.98 3.39
N ALA A 39 -1.95 7.14 2.82
CA ALA A 39 -2.95 8.05 3.35
C ALA A 39 -3.41 7.66 4.77
N GLU A 40 -3.59 6.37 5.05
CA GLU A 40 -3.94 5.89 6.39
C GLU A 40 -2.79 6.06 7.39
N ILE A 41 -1.53 5.83 6.97
CA ILE A 41 -0.35 6.12 7.81
C ILE A 41 -0.28 7.62 8.14
N ASP A 42 -0.42 8.49 7.13
CA ASP A 42 -0.37 9.94 7.32
C ASP A 42 -1.50 10.42 8.26
N LYS A 43 -2.68 9.79 8.19
CA LYS A 43 -3.77 10.03 9.13
C LYS A 43 -3.40 9.59 10.56
N GLY A 44 -2.77 8.43 10.71
CA GLY A 44 -2.24 7.95 11.98
C GLY A 44 -1.21 8.91 12.59
N ILE A 45 -0.24 9.37 11.79
CA ILE A 45 0.78 10.33 12.22
C ILE A 45 0.12 11.63 12.72
N ARG A 46 -0.80 12.22 11.93
CA ARG A 46 -1.52 13.44 12.35
C ARG A 46 -2.31 13.26 13.64
N SER A 47 -2.90 12.08 13.86
CA SER A 47 -3.61 11.74 15.10
C SER A 47 -2.66 11.71 16.30
N LEU A 48 -1.47 11.11 16.13
CA LEU A 48 -0.43 11.10 17.16
C LEU A 48 0.10 12.50 17.45
N ASP A 49 0.39 13.30 16.42
CA ASP A 49 0.85 14.69 16.56
C ASP A 49 -0.18 15.57 17.29
N ALA A 50 -1.48 15.28 17.12
CA ALA A 50 -2.58 15.93 17.82
C ALA A 50 -2.77 15.41 19.27
N GLY A 51 -1.91 14.51 19.76
CA GLY A 51 -1.99 13.94 21.11
C GLY A 51 -3.13 12.92 21.28
N GLN A 52 -3.70 12.41 20.20
CA GLN A 52 -4.80 11.44 20.25
C GLN A 52 -4.30 9.99 20.38
N GLY A 53 -2.98 9.78 20.34
CA GLY A 53 -2.35 8.50 20.64
C GLY A 53 -2.60 8.06 22.08
N ARG A 54 -2.77 6.75 22.27
CA ARG A 54 -2.87 6.13 23.60
C ARG A 54 -1.91 4.96 23.67
N GLU A 55 -1.24 4.81 24.81
CA GLU A 55 -0.50 3.58 25.09
C GLU A 55 -1.47 2.40 25.10
N SER A 56 -1.03 1.29 24.50
CA SER A 56 -1.82 0.07 24.41
C SER A 56 -1.00 -1.11 24.90
N SER A 57 -1.55 -1.88 25.84
CA SER A 57 -1.00 -3.17 26.24
C SER A 57 -1.44 -4.27 25.27
N ILE A 58 -0.50 -5.12 24.87
CA ILE A 58 -0.78 -6.30 24.03
C ILE A 58 -1.71 -7.28 24.76
N ASP A 59 -1.55 -7.44 26.08
CA ASP A 59 -2.38 -8.35 26.89
C ASP A 59 -3.83 -7.86 26.97
N ASP A 60 -4.03 -6.55 27.02
CA ASP A 60 -5.37 -5.94 27.04
C ASP A 60 -6.04 -6.05 25.67
N PHE A 61 -5.29 -5.88 24.59
CA PHE A 61 -5.78 -6.06 23.24
C PHE A 61 -6.26 -7.49 22.98
N ILE A 62 -5.46 -8.50 23.37
CA ILE A 62 -5.81 -9.92 23.20
C ILE A 62 -7.06 -10.28 24.03
N ARG A 63 -7.15 -9.81 25.29
CA ARG A 63 -8.33 -10.03 26.13
C ARG A 63 -9.61 -9.41 25.57
N HIS A 64 -9.50 -8.25 24.90
CA HIS A 64 -10.66 -7.58 24.30
C HIS A 64 -11.13 -8.28 23.02
N LYS A 65 -10.24 -8.91 22.25
CA LYS A 65 -10.57 -9.62 21.01
C LYS A 65 -11.22 -10.98 21.21
N ASN A 66 -10.99 -11.63 22.36
CA ASN A 66 -11.53 -12.94 22.71
C ASN A 66 -12.84 -12.87 23.52
N ARG A 67 -13.44 -11.68 23.66
CA ARG A 67 -14.78 -11.47 24.21
C ARG A 67 -15.79 -11.28 23.08
#